data_AF-A0A6B3L853-F1
#
_entry.id   AF-A0A6B3L853-F1
#
_cell.length_a   1.000
_cell.length_b   1.000
_cell.length_c   1.000
_cell.angle_alpha   90.00
_cell.angle_beta   90.00
_cell.angle_gamma   90.00
#
_symmetry.space_group_name_H-M   'P 1'
#
loop_
_entity.id
_entity.type
_entity.pdbx_description
1 polymer ?
#
loop_
_entity_poly.entity_id
_entity_poly.type
_entity_poly.pdbx_seq_one_letter_code
_entity_poly.pdbx_strand_id
1 'polypeptide(L)'
;MEEQEFKRLLMEIGATTMPFGKYGPDNYPPNGLPIDELPWDYLHWFTEKGGGFPKGRLGELLEIVYHAKGDGADAIFAVNRSARGGRRPQRKPRQKDFRFD
;
A
#
# COMPACT_ATOMS: atom_id res chain seq x y z
N MET A 1 -19.13 13.21 5.46
CA MET A 1 -18.74 11.86 5.87
C MET A 1 -18.90 11.79 7.36
N GLU A 2 -19.65 10.82 7.86
CA GLU A 2 -19.79 10.64 9.31
C GLU A 2 -18.50 10.05 9.89
N GLU A 3 -18.18 10.34 11.16
CA GLU A 3 -16.93 9.88 11.80
C GLU A 3 -16.77 8.35 11.74
N GLN A 4 -17.88 7.63 11.87
CA GLN A 4 -17.89 6.16 11.84
C GLN A 4 -17.56 5.60 10.45
N GLU A 5 -18.00 6.27 9.39
CA GLU A 5 -17.66 5.89 8.01
C GLU A 5 -16.17 6.10 7.74
N PHE A 6 -15.62 7.23 8.21
CA PHE A 6 -14.21 7.53 8.07
C PHE A 6 -13.34 6.48 8.78
N LYS A 7 -13.72 6.08 10.00
CA LYS A 7 -13.04 5.00 10.72
C LYS A 7 -13.08 3.67 9.96
N ARG A 8 -14.23 3.30 9.41
CA ARG A 8 -14.37 2.08 8.59
C ARG A 8 -13.49 2.12 7.35
N LEU A 9 -13.45 3.27 6.66
CA LEU A 9 -12.59 3.49 5.50
C LEU A 9 -11.11 3.29 5.86
N LEU A 10 -10.64 3.89 6.95
CA LEU A 10 -9.25 3.72 7.40
C LEU A 10 -8.93 2.26 7.75
N MET A 11 -9.86 1.54 8.39
CA MET A 11 -9.69 0.11 8.66
C MET A 11 -9.63 -0.71 7.38
N GLU A 12 -10.48 -0.41 6.40
CA GLU A 12 -10.50 -1.10 5.11
C GLU A 12 -9.21 -0.87 4.32
N ILE A 13 -8.73 0.37 4.28
CA ILE A 13 -7.43 0.71 3.68
C ILE A 13 -6.31 -0.08 4.37
N GLY A 14 -6.33 -0.16 5.70
CA GLY A 14 -5.36 -0.92 6.49
C GLY A 14 -5.45 -2.44 6.32
N ALA A 15 -6.63 -2.97 5.98
CA ALA A 15 -6.82 -4.40 5.73
C ALA A 15 -6.48 -4.79 4.29
N THR A 16 -6.50 -3.84 3.36
CA THR A 16 -6.31 -4.09 1.93
C THR A 16 -4.82 -4.16 1.58
N THR A 17 -4.43 -5.25 0.91
CA THR A 17 -3.09 -5.42 0.37
C THR A 17 -3.11 -5.34 -1.15
N MET A 18 -1.96 -4.96 -1.73
CA MET A 18 -1.81 -4.88 -3.18
C MET A 18 -1.77 -6.30 -3.78
N PRO A 19 -2.70 -6.67 -4.69
CA PRO A 19 -2.81 -8.05 -5.16
C PRO A 19 -1.92 -8.39 -6.36
N PHE A 20 -1.26 -7.39 -6.98
CA PHE A 20 -0.43 -7.60 -8.18
C PHE A 20 0.68 -6.55 -8.32
N GLY A 21 1.50 -6.71 -9.35
CA GLY A 21 2.55 -5.77 -9.71
C GLY A 21 3.76 -5.83 -8.77
N LYS A 22 4.56 -4.75 -8.76
CA LYS A 22 5.81 -4.68 -7.98
C LYS A 22 5.59 -4.94 -6.49
N TYR A 23 4.44 -4.55 -5.95
CA TYR A 23 4.10 -4.70 -4.54
C TYR A 23 3.10 -5.83 -4.26
N GLY A 24 2.86 -6.70 -5.25
CA GLY A 24 2.01 -7.88 -5.11
C GLY A 24 2.67 -9.04 -4.37
N PRO A 25 1.92 -10.15 -4.17
CA PRO A 25 2.37 -11.36 -3.48
C PRO A 25 3.72 -11.93 -3.97
N ASP A 26 3.99 -11.85 -5.27
CA ASP A 26 5.24 -12.37 -5.87
C ASP A 26 6.51 -11.74 -5.27
N ASN A 27 6.40 -10.47 -4.85
CA ASN A 27 7.50 -9.72 -4.26
C ASN A 27 7.36 -9.54 -2.74
N TYR A 28 6.12 -9.61 -2.23
CA TYR A 28 5.76 -9.39 -0.82
C TYR A 28 4.83 -10.50 -0.31
N PRO A 29 5.31 -11.74 -0.15
CA PRO A 29 4.47 -12.83 0.28
C PRO A 29 4.00 -12.67 1.74
N PRO A 30 2.84 -13.25 2.11
CA PRO A 30 1.94 -14.01 1.24
C PRO A 30 0.94 -13.15 0.45
N ASN A 31 0.62 -11.94 0.91
CA ASN A 31 -0.58 -11.20 0.46
C ASN A 31 -0.28 -9.90 -0.32
N GLY A 32 0.98 -9.52 -0.48
CA GLY A 32 1.38 -8.22 -1.01
C GLY A 32 1.68 -7.19 0.09
N LEU A 33 2.13 -6.01 -0.33
CA LEU A 33 2.30 -4.86 0.57
C LEU A 33 0.94 -4.21 0.84
N PRO A 34 0.65 -3.76 2.07
CA PRO A 34 -0.51 -2.93 2.34
C PRO A 34 -0.58 -1.69 1.47
N ILE A 35 -1.78 -1.31 1.04
CA ILE A 35 -1.93 -0.18 0.12
C ILE A 35 -1.53 1.16 0.76
N ASP A 36 -1.72 1.31 2.07
CA ASP A 36 -1.27 2.48 2.84
C ASP A 36 0.25 2.57 3.03
N GLU A 37 0.99 1.50 2.72
CA GLU A 37 2.46 1.48 2.74
C GLU A 37 3.09 1.59 1.35
N LEU A 38 2.27 1.62 0.30
CA LEU A 38 2.77 1.84 -1.06
C LEU A 38 3.50 3.18 -1.16
N PRO A 39 4.66 3.23 -1.84
CA PRO A 39 5.33 4.49 -2.12
C PRO A 39 4.48 5.34 -3.06
N TRP A 40 4.54 6.67 -2.86
CA TRP A 40 3.77 7.63 -3.65
C TRP A 40 4.06 7.51 -5.15
N ASP A 41 5.33 7.38 -5.56
CA ASP A 41 5.72 7.23 -6.97
C ASP A 41 5.05 6.04 -7.66
N TYR A 42 4.78 4.97 -6.90
CA TYR A 42 4.10 3.79 -7.44
C TYR A 42 2.63 4.07 -7.70
N LEU A 43 1.98 4.83 -6.82
CA LEU A 43 0.60 5.27 -7.00
C LEU A 43 0.51 6.30 -8.14
N HIS A 44 1.44 7.24 -8.20
CA HIS A 44 1.54 8.24 -9.26
C HIS A 44 1.72 7.62 -10.65
N TRP A 45 2.44 6.49 -10.74
CA TRP A 45 2.57 5.76 -12.00
C TRP A 45 1.20 5.33 -12.57
N PHE A 46 0.21 4.99 -11.75
CA PHE A 46 -1.14 4.69 -12.23
C PHE A 46 -1.79 5.90 -12.91
N THR A 47 -1.59 7.10 -12.36
CA THR A 47 -2.15 8.34 -12.91
C THR A 47 -1.46 8.80 -14.19
N GLU A 48 -0.14 8.60 -14.31
CA GLU A 48 0.62 9.04 -15.49
C GLU A 48 0.66 8.00 -16.61
N LYS A 49 1.04 6.76 -16.29
CA LYS A 49 1.44 5.73 -17.27
C LYS A 49 0.54 4.50 -17.26
N GLY A 50 -0.11 4.21 -16.14
CA GLY A 50 -0.91 3.00 -15.93
C GLY A 50 -2.32 3.06 -16.52
N GLY A 51 -2.75 4.20 -17.07
CA GLY A 51 -4.10 4.37 -17.62
C GLY A 51 -5.19 4.58 -16.55
N GLY A 52 -4.80 4.96 -15.33
CA GLY A 52 -5.68 5.15 -14.18
C GLY A 52 -5.59 4.02 -13.15
N PHE A 53 -6.28 4.21 -12.02
CA PHE A 53 -6.40 3.17 -11.00
C PHE A 53 -7.29 2.01 -11.49
N PRO A 54 -7.11 0.79 -10.94
CA PRO A 54 -7.96 -0.36 -11.25
C PRO A 54 -9.44 -0.05 -11.01
N LYS A 55 -10.35 -0.69 -11.74
CA LYS A 55 -11.80 -0.49 -11.48
C LYS A 55 -12.23 -1.14 -10.16
N GLY A 56 -13.30 -0.59 -9.58
CA GLY A 56 -13.93 -1.11 -8.37
C GLY A 56 -13.23 -0.67 -7.08
N ARG A 57 -13.57 -1.35 -5.98
CA ARG A 57 -13.22 -0.89 -4.62
C ARG A 57 -11.73 -0.68 -4.41
N LEU A 58 -10.88 -1.56 -4.94
CA LEU A 58 -9.43 -1.42 -4.82
C LEU A 58 -8.93 -0.09 -5.41
N GLY A 59 -9.42 0.30 -6.58
CA GLY A 59 -9.02 1.56 -7.21
C GLY A 59 -9.43 2.78 -6.42
N GLU A 60 -10.67 2.78 -5.91
CA GLU A 60 -11.18 3.85 -5.04
C GLU A 60 -10.29 4.03 -3.81
N LEU A 61 -9.90 2.92 -3.16
CA LEU A 61 -9.02 2.96 -1.99
C LEU A 61 -7.61 3.45 -2.37
N LEU A 62 -7.06 3.01 -3.52
CA LEU A 62 -5.75 3.46 -4.00
C LEU A 62 -5.73 4.96 -4.33
N GLU A 63 -6.80 5.48 -4.92
CA GLU A 63 -6.97 6.90 -5.23
C GLU A 63 -7.00 7.74 -3.95
N ILE A 64 -7.75 7.30 -2.93
CA ILE A 64 -7.78 7.96 -1.62
C ILE A 64 -6.39 7.98 -0.98
N VAL A 65 -5.66 6.86 -1.02
CA VAL A 65 -4.30 6.78 -0.48
C VAL A 65 -3.33 7.67 -1.26
N TYR A 66 -3.47 7.74 -2.59
CA TYR A 66 -2.64 8.58 -3.44
C TYR A 66 -2.79 10.06 -3.10
N HIS A 67 -4.03 10.56 -3.01
CA HIS A 67 -4.31 11.94 -2.62
C HIS A 67 -3.84 12.24 -1.21
N ALA A 68 -4.18 11.37 -0.23
CA ALA A 68 -3.75 11.55 1.15
C ALA A 68 -2.21 11.64 1.27
N LYS A 69 -1.46 10.85 0.51
CA LYS A 69 0.01 10.92 0.48
C LYS A 69 0.51 12.17 -0.24
N GLY A 70 -0.11 12.57 -1.34
CA GLY A 70 0.24 13.80 -2.08
C GLY A 70 0.05 15.06 -1.24
N ASP A 71 -0.99 15.08 -0.39
CA ASP A 71 -1.32 16.19 0.50
C ASP A 71 -0.50 16.18 1.81
N GLY A 72 0.38 15.19 2.01
CA GLY A 72 1.17 15.04 3.24
C GLY A 72 0.40 14.46 4.44
N ALA A 73 -0.82 13.97 4.23
CA ALA A 73 -1.68 13.38 5.27
C ALA A 73 -1.39 11.89 5.54
N ASP A 74 -0.24 11.33 5.15
CA ASP A 74 0.12 9.91 5.37
C ASP A 74 0.04 9.47 6.85
N ALA A 75 0.20 10.42 7.78
CA ALA A 75 0.13 10.16 9.21
C ALA A 75 -1.20 9.55 9.66
N ILE A 76 -2.31 9.78 8.94
CA ILE A 76 -3.62 9.22 9.27
C ILE A 76 -3.63 7.68 9.22
N PHE A 77 -2.73 7.07 8.44
CA PHE A 77 -2.59 5.61 8.33
C PHE A 77 -1.69 5.01 9.41
N ALA A 78 -1.06 5.82 10.28
CA ALA A 78 -0.15 5.32 11.32
C ALA A 78 -0.81 4.34 12.30
N VAL A 79 -2.12 4.47 12.51
CA VAL A 79 -2.92 3.52 13.32
C VAL A 79 -2.83 2.09 12.78
N ASN A 80 -2.88 1.92 11.46
CA ASN A 80 -2.81 0.61 10.81
C ASN A 80 -1.39 0.04 10.83
N ARG A 81 -0.38 0.91 10.78
CA ARG A 81 1.05 0.54 10.77
C ARG A 81 1.51 0.00 12.12
N SER A 82 1.05 0.64 13.21
CA SER A 82 1.42 0.26 14.58
C SER A 82 0.93 -1.15 14.93
N ALA A 83 -0.27 -1.52 14.46
CA ALA A 83 -0.84 -2.84 14.65
C ALA A 83 -0.07 -3.98 13.92
N ARG A 84 0.71 -3.64 12.88
CA ARG A 84 1.36 -4.63 11.98
C ARG A 84 2.87 -4.77 12.20
N GLY A 85 3.40 -4.21 13.27
CA GLY A 85 4.82 -4.33 13.63
C GLY A 85 5.74 -3.31 12.96
N GLY A 86 5.20 -2.18 12.47
CA GLY A 86 5.97 -1.09 11.88
C GLY A 86 6.06 -1.13 10.35
N ARG A 87 6.85 -0.22 9.75
CA ARG A 87 6.99 -0.10 8.29
C ARG A 87 7.64 -1.36 7.71
N ARG A 88 6.98 -2.01 6.75
CA ARG A 88 7.62 -3.08 5.99
C ARG A 88 8.70 -2.51 5.06
N PRO A 89 9.82 -3.23 4.85
CA PRO A 89 10.86 -2.78 3.94
C PRO A 89 10.33 -2.74 2.51
N GLN A 90 10.45 -1.60 1.83
CA GLN A 90 10.03 -1.42 0.43
C GLN A 90 10.96 -2.08 -0.61
N ARG A 91 11.94 -2.86 -0.16
CA ARG A 91 12.85 -3.63 -1.00
C ARG A 91 12.76 -5.09 -0.61
N LYS A 92 12.62 -5.98 -1.60
CA LYS A 92 12.72 -7.43 -1.40
C LYS A 92 14.05 -7.71 -0.68
N PRO A 93 14.07 -8.51 0.39
CA PRO A 93 15.33 -8.92 0.99
C PRO A 93 16.16 -9.62 -0.07
N ARG A 94 17.38 -9.15 -0.31
CA ARG A 94 18.32 -9.86 -1.19
C ARG A 94 18.55 -11.23 -0.57
N GLN A 95 18.20 -12.30 -1.30
CA GLN A 95 18.66 -13.64 -0.95
C GLN A 95 20.18 -13.58 -0.97
N LYS A 96 20.79 -13.72 0.21
CA LYS A 96 22.24 -13.89 0.30
C LYS A 96 22.50 -15.37 0.07
N ASP A 97 22.92 -15.71 -1.14
CA ASP A 97 23.47 -17.03 -1.40
C ASP A 97 24.84 -17.09 -0.74
N PHE A 98 24.89 -17.60 0.49
CA PHE A 98 26.14 -17.95 1.13
C PHE A 98 26.64 -19.24 0.48
N ARG A 99 27.44 -19.11 -0.59
CA ARG A 99 28.27 -20.20 -1.08
C ARG A 99 29.50 -20.27 -0.18
N PHE A 100 29.61 -21.37 0.57
CA PHE A 100 30.83 -21.76 1.24
C PHE A 100 31.47 -22.83 0.36
N ASP A 101 32.45 -22.43 -0.44
CA ASP A 101 33.43 -23.34 -1.04
C ASP A 101 34.58 -23.57 -0.04
#